data_AF-A0A4P2QIP5-F1
#
_entry.id   AF-A0A4P2QIP5-F1
#
_cell.length_a   1.000
_cell.length_b   1.000
_cell.length_c   1.000
_cell.angle_alpha   90.00
_cell.angle_beta   90.00
_cell.angle_gamma   90.00
#
_symmetry.space_group_name_H-M   'P 1'
#
loop_
_entity.id
_entity.type
_entity.pdbx_description
1 polymer ?
#
loop_
_entity_poly.entity_id
_entity_poly.type
_entity_poly.pdbx_seq_one_letter_code
_entity_poly.pdbx_strand_id
1 'polypeptide(L)'
;MRKTSIVCAFAALSISACTLDSRTSGSGDEGPIGETAQAIVSDCDYLNPVFWPPLALPVDFDRELLIRDVAVVDDPCRTTWSGFCPFGGTPGAWTFGALMSQMAGTTPPQQFVAEWLHQWEVPLVVNGFTAPARPGVRPVLIDPWLVASGCPAGAPIVGPGACPLDLQQAPFRLLATLNRADLQDPMPLYGGPPSPGEVRFVFGIFDLPSGGPLPATVILEYRLPSQRGGAPATTFDWANGFHKLSDPSLGPIGSPSYLAVLESLLTDITSPGAEPGALNAGSAIGQVRTNEIVFGPDWKLRESTLQQVGLGPNAALLLPDTTKQTPDDSLNASGVLDGYLDANAFFTGSTNLMDFTQTPVPPSMLGGESTSPPPPPAPGPFWDHTLPTPLLPVERHHFAFATCNGCHSPTELATPFTHIDPRPAGAQSGVSPFLASPPIPAGGPTGLPAPGTELTVPDPAGTGAVFSYHEPWRRVCETTRILNGVAMPFTRANGAH
;
A
#
# COMPACT_ATOMS: atom_id res chain seq x y z
N MET A 1 23.44 -67.83 12.03
CA MET A 1 23.16 -68.45 10.70
C MET A 1 21.89 -67.82 10.15
N ARG A 2 21.67 -67.60 8.84
CA ARG A 2 22.50 -67.76 7.61
C ARG A 2 22.65 -66.37 6.93
N LYS A 3 23.19 -66.33 5.70
CA LYS A 3 22.98 -65.27 4.67
C LYS A 3 21.71 -65.67 3.84
N THR A 4 21.07 -64.97 2.89
CA THR A 4 21.37 -64.06 1.75
C THR A 4 20.00 -63.56 1.19
N SER A 5 19.79 -62.57 0.31
CA SER A 5 20.55 -61.38 -0.17
C SER A 5 19.66 -60.52 -1.11
N ILE A 6 20.00 -59.23 -1.25
CA ILE A 6 19.80 -58.27 -2.37
C ILE A 6 19.01 -58.72 -3.63
N VAL A 7 18.04 -57.88 -4.05
CA VAL A 7 17.79 -57.50 -5.47
C VAL A 7 17.42 -56.00 -5.52
N CYS A 8 17.92 -55.26 -6.50
CA CYS A 8 17.45 -53.92 -6.89
C CYS A 8 16.86 -53.98 -8.30
N ALA A 9 15.94 -53.07 -8.64
CA ALA A 9 15.40 -52.93 -9.99
C ALA A 9 15.33 -51.45 -10.41
N PHE A 10 16.12 -51.07 -11.41
CA PHE A 10 15.89 -49.88 -12.22
C PHE A 10 15.00 -50.27 -13.41
N ALA A 11 14.13 -49.35 -13.85
CA ALA A 11 13.46 -49.43 -15.13
C ALA A 11 13.41 -48.03 -15.75
N ALA A 12 14.06 -47.87 -16.91
CA ALA A 12 13.89 -46.71 -17.79
C ALA A 12 13.01 -47.14 -18.97
N LEU A 13 12.21 -46.22 -19.52
CA LEU A 13 11.44 -46.42 -20.74
C LEU A 13 11.41 -45.14 -21.57
N SER A 14 11.31 -45.31 -22.88
CA SER A 14 11.83 -44.36 -23.88
C SER A 14 10.75 -43.64 -24.68
N ILE A 15 11.17 -42.51 -25.26
CA ILE A 15 10.42 -41.69 -26.21
C ILE A 15 9.83 -42.51 -27.37
N SER A 16 8.58 -42.25 -27.72
CA SER A 16 8.14 -42.17 -29.12
C SER A 16 6.87 -41.33 -29.23
N ALA A 17 6.75 -40.52 -30.28
CA ALA A 17 5.60 -39.66 -30.54
C ALA A 17 4.75 -40.20 -31.69
N CYS A 18 3.44 -39.92 -31.68
CA CYS A 18 2.59 -40.03 -32.87
C CYS A 18 1.41 -39.05 -32.80
N THR A 19 0.97 -38.57 -33.95
CA THR A 19 -0.04 -37.51 -34.13
C THR A 19 -1.48 -37.99 -33.97
N LEU A 20 -2.38 -37.08 -33.58
CA LEU A 20 -3.83 -37.21 -33.80
C LEU A 20 -4.47 -35.85 -34.09
N ASP A 21 -5.64 -35.87 -34.74
CA ASP A 21 -6.22 -34.75 -35.49
C ASP A 21 -6.89 -33.64 -34.68
N SER A 22 -7.04 -32.49 -35.33
CA SER A 22 -7.79 -31.33 -34.84
C SER A 22 -9.31 -31.52 -34.93
N ARG A 23 -10.03 -31.19 -33.84
CA ARG A 23 -11.39 -30.61 -33.87
C ARG A 23 -11.88 -30.13 -32.49
N THR A 24 -11.89 -28.82 -32.32
CA THR A 24 -12.86 -27.99 -31.58
C THR A 24 -13.89 -28.69 -30.66
N SER A 25 -13.76 -28.52 -29.33
CA SER A 25 -14.73 -27.76 -28.50
C SER A 25 -14.44 -27.89 -26.99
N GLY A 26 -14.74 -26.85 -26.21
CA GLY A 26 -14.90 -26.94 -24.75
C GLY A 26 -13.83 -26.26 -23.90
N SER A 27 -14.06 -24.98 -23.60
CA SER A 27 -13.75 -24.28 -22.33
C SER A 27 -12.77 -24.97 -21.36
N GLY A 28 -11.52 -24.51 -21.33
CA GLY A 28 -10.49 -24.99 -20.40
C GLY A 28 -9.32 -24.05 -20.20
N ASP A 29 -9.44 -22.78 -20.61
CA ASP A 29 -8.38 -21.78 -20.47
C ASP A 29 -8.36 -21.21 -19.04
N GLU A 30 -7.68 -21.93 -18.13
CA GLU A 30 -6.99 -21.28 -17.02
C GLU A 30 -5.88 -20.42 -17.63
N GLY A 31 -6.20 -19.15 -17.93
CA GLY A 31 -5.27 -18.22 -18.57
C GLY A 31 -3.96 -18.11 -17.80
N PRO A 32 -2.80 -18.04 -18.47
CA PRO A 32 -1.51 -17.96 -17.81
C PRO A 32 -1.47 -16.74 -16.88
N ILE A 33 -0.96 -16.92 -15.66
CA ILE A 33 -0.97 -15.88 -14.62
C ILE A 33 -0.14 -14.67 -15.10
N GLY A 34 -0.81 -13.59 -15.49
CA GLY A 34 -0.22 -12.29 -15.78
C GLY A 34 0.74 -12.23 -16.98
N GLU A 35 0.18 -12.23 -18.20
CA GLU A 35 0.85 -11.59 -19.35
C GLU A 35 0.70 -10.05 -19.29
N THR A 36 -0.38 -9.55 -18.67
CA THR A 36 -0.63 -8.13 -18.36
C THR A 36 0.02 -7.71 -17.03
N ALA A 37 1.35 -7.70 -17.01
CA ALA A 37 2.12 -7.34 -15.82
C ALA A 37 2.16 -5.81 -15.59
N GLN A 38 2.33 -5.38 -14.32
CA GLN A 38 1.61 -4.21 -13.79
C GLN A 38 1.89 -2.81 -14.42
N ALA A 39 3.04 -2.58 -15.07
CA ALA A 39 3.33 -1.26 -15.68
C ALA A 39 2.84 -1.08 -17.13
N ILE A 40 2.11 -2.04 -17.70
CA ILE A 40 1.56 -1.94 -19.08
C ILE A 40 0.08 -2.38 -19.14
N VAL A 41 -0.66 -2.25 -18.03
CA VAL A 41 -2.07 -2.68 -17.93
C VAL A 41 -3.01 -1.60 -18.48
N SER A 42 -2.98 -1.42 -19.80
CA SER A 42 -4.09 -0.82 -20.53
C SER A 42 -5.20 -1.85 -20.78
N ASP A 43 -4.86 -3.10 -21.10
CA ASP A 43 -5.86 -4.15 -21.37
C ASP A 43 -6.43 -4.77 -20.09
N CYS A 44 -7.72 -5.12 -20.13
CA CYS A 44 -8.44 -5.79 -19.06
C CYS A 44 -9.62 -6.61 -19.60
N ASP A 45 -9.45 -7.93 -19.63
CA ASP A 45 -10.51 -8.87 -20.02
C ASP A 45 -11.78 -8.72 -19.17
N TYR A 46 -11.64 -8.48 -17.87
CA TYR A 46 -12.76 -8.34 -16.93
C TYR A 46 -13.61 -7.09 -17.14
N LEU A 47 -13.14 -6.14 -17.96
CA LEU A 47 -13.89 -4.97 -18.41
C LEU A 47 -14.25 -5.06 -19.92
N ASN A 48 -13.93 -6.18 -20.57
CA ASN A 48 -14.27 -6.47 -21.95
C ASN A 48 -15.61 -7.22 -22.06
N PRO A 49 -16.69 -6.60 -22.57
CA PRO A 49 -18.01 -7.21 -22.67
C PRO A 49 -18.09 -8.40 -23.65
N VAL A 50 -17.02 -8.68 -24.41
CA VAL A 50 -16.89 -9.89 -25.26
C VAL A 50 -16.57 -11.13 -24.42
N PHE A 51 -15.83 -10.97 -23.32
CA PHE A 51 -15.36 -12.08 -22.47
C PHE A 51 -16.15 -12.17 -21.16
N TRP A 52 -16.43 -11.04 -20.52
CA TRP A 52 -17.11 -10.98 -19.23
C TRP A 52 -18.34 -10.06 -19.30
N PRO A 53 -19.54 -10.52 -18.89
CA PRO A 53 -20.71 -9.66 -18.84
C PRO A 53 -20.50 -8.53 -17.82
N PRO A 54 -20.83 -7.26 -18.14
CA PRO A 54 -20.72 -6.17 -17.18
C PRO A 54 -21.51 -6.44 -15.90
N LEU A 55 -20.94 -6.06 -14.75
CA LEU A 55 -21.62 -6.11 -13.46
C LEU A 55 -22.92 -5.29 -13.51
N ALA A 56 -23.97 -5.78 -12.85
CA ALA A 56 -25.27 -5.09 -12.77
C ALA A 56 -25.16 -3.72 -12.06
N LEU A 57 -24.14 -3.54 -11.25
CA LEU A 57 -23.68 -2.28 -10.67
C LEU A 57 -22.18 -2.14 -11.04
N PRO A 58 -21.77 -1.12 -11.81
CA PRO A 58 -20.35 -0.87 -12.06
C PRO A 58 -19.60 -0.48 -10.78
N VAL A 59 -18.31 -0.83 -10.70
CA VAL A 59 -17.40 -0.36 -9.64
C VAL A 59 -17.12 1.13 -9.83
N ASP A 60 -17.57 1.97 -8.89
CA ASP A 60 -17.30 3.40 -8.85
C ASP A 60 -16.07 3.70 -7.97
N PHE A 61 -15.01 4.19 -8.62
CA PHE A 61 -13.71 4.41 -8.01
C PHE A 61 -13.71 5.43 -6.87
N ASP A 62 -14.37 6.59 -7.01
CA ASP A 62 -14.44 7.60 -5.94
C ASP A 62 -15.44 7.20 -4.83
N ARG A 63 -16.43 6.34 -5.12
CA ARG A 63 -17.39 5.83 -4.12
C ARG A 63 -16.87 4.67 -3.28
N GLU A 64 -16.00 3.80 -3.79
CA GLU A 64 -15.58 2.59 -3.06
C GLU A 64 -14.10 2.23 -3.07
N LEU A 65 -13.27 2.82 -3.96
CA LEU A 65 -11.85 2.48 -4.08
C LEU A 65 -10.91 3.58 -3.56
N LEU A 66 -11.26 4.85 -3.74
CA LEU A 66 -10.52 6.03 -3.26
C LEU A 66 -11.51 7.06 -2.69
N ILE A 67 -11.99 6.80 -1.48
CA ILE A 67 -13.01 7.62 -0.82
C ILE A 67 -12.35 8.83 -0.17
N ARG A 68 -12.43 9.97 -0.86
CA ARG A 68 -11.76 11.24 -0.50
C ARG A 68 -12.70 12.45 -0.42
N ASP A 69 -14.01 12.24 -0.63
CA ASP A 69 -15.04 13.30 -0.62
C ASP A 69 -15.12 14.01 0.74
N VAL A 70 -15.31 15.34 0.71
CA VAL A 70 -15.36 16.20 1.90
C VAL A 70 -16.47 15.78 2.87
N ALA A 71 -17.61 15.29 2.38
CA ALA A 71 -18.71 14.78 3.21
C ALA A 71 -18.40 13.45 3.92
N VAL A 72 -17.23 12.86 3.67
CA VAL A 72 -16.66 11.72 4.42
C VAL A 72 -15.45 12.18 5.22
N VAL A 73 -14.47 12.86 4.60
CA VAL A 73 -13.19 13.19 5.24
C VAL A 73 -13.25 14.38 6.20
N ASP A 74 -14.32 15.18 6.16
CA ASP A 74 -14.71 16.17 7.17
C ASP A 74 -16.09 15.84 7.82
N ASP A 75 -16.54 14.57 7.82
CA ASP A 75 -17.77 14.19 8.55
C ASP A 75 -17.62 14.54 10.04
N PRO A 76 -18.36 15.53 10.58
CA PRO A 76 -18.09 16.08 11.90
C PRO A 76 -18.27 15.04 13.00
N CYS A 77 -19.12 14.02 12.79
CA CYS A 77 -19.30 12.91 13.71
C CYS A 77 -18.03 12.03 13.79
N ARG A 78 -17.54 11.50 12.66
CA ARG A 78 -16.50 10.45 12.66
C ARG A 78 -15.08 10.99 12.60
N THR A 79 -14.84 12.18 12.06
CA THR A 79 -13.48 12.77 11.96
C THR A 79 -13.17 13.80 13.04
N THR A 80 -14.07 14.01 14.01
CA THR A 80 -13.82 14.86 15.20
C THR A 80 -14.34 14.23 16.50
N TRP A 81 -13.75 14.58 17.63
CA TRP A 81 -14.13 14.06 18.96
C TRP A 81 -15.32 14.77 19.61
N SER A 82 -15.56 16.03 19.23
CA SER A 82 -16.67 16.86 19.72
C SER A 82 -17.89 16.88 18.77
N GLY A 83 -17.89 15.97 17.80
CA GLY A 83 -18.90 15.86 16.75
C GLY A 83 -20.32 15.63 17.26
N PHE A 84 -21.28 16.36 16.68
CA PHE A 84 -22.68 15.97 16.78
C PHE A 84 -22.98 14.90 15.73
N CYS A 85 -23.60 13.79 16.14
CA CYS A 85 -23.94 12.66 15.28
C CYS A 85 -25.48 12.57 15.06
N PRO A 86 -26.12 13.54 14.36
CA PRO A 86 -27.59 13.63 14.24
C PRO A 86 -28.22 12.43 13.54
N PHE A 87 -27.46 11.73 12.69
CA PHE A 87 -27.91 10.59 11.91
C PHE A 87 -27.27 9.27 12.36
N GLY A 88 -26.72 9.24 13.57
CA GLY A 88 -25.98 8.11 14.12
C GLY A 88 -24.54 8.01 13.62
N GLY A 89 -23.85 7.01 14.15
CA GLY A 89 -22.40 6.81 14.01
C GLY A 89 -21.63 7.11 15.29
N THR A 90 -20.37 6.74 15.27
CA THR A 90 -19.49 6.73 16.44
C THR A 90 -18.59 7.98 16.46
N PRO A 91 -18.66 8.84 17.50
CA PRO A 91 -17.81 10.02 17.61
C PRO A 91 -16.32 9.70 17.48
N GLY A 92 -15.62 10.41 16.60
CA GLY A 92 -14.18 10.30 16.41
C GLY A 92 -13.67 9.01 15.76
N ALA A 93 -14.55 8.13 15.25
CA ALA A 93 -14.20 6.79 14.73
C ALA A 93 -13.07 6.73 13.70
N TRP A 94 -12.93 7.77 12.86
CA TRP A 94 -11.93 7.87 11.80
C TRP A 94 -10.84 8.90 12.10
N THR A 95 -10.73 9.34 13.36
CA THR A 95 -9.59 10.16 13.81
C THR A 95 -8.34 9.30 13.95
N PHE A 96 -7.17 9.88 13.68
CA PHE A 96 -5.88 9.25 13.97
C PHE A 96 -5.79 8.75 15.41
N GLY A 97 -6.26 9.55 16.38
CA GLY A 97 -6.26 9.18 17.80
C GLY A 97 -7.09 7.93 18.12
N ALA A 98 -8.26 7.76 17.50
CA ALA A 98 -9.09 6.57 17.71
C ALA A 98 -8.44 5.32 17.10
N LEU A 99 -7.96 5.40 15.86
CA LEU A 99 -7.34 4.28 15.14
C LEU A 99 -6.04 3.82 15.83
N MET A 100 -5.20 4.76 16.27
CA MET A 100 -4.01 4.44 17.07
C MET A 100 -4.36 3.84 18.44
N SER A 101 -5.46 4.27 19.06
CA SER A 101 -5.95 3.67 20.31
C SER A 101 -6.45 2.24 20.12
N GLN A 102 -7.08 1.92 18.99
CA GLN A 102 -7.57 0.58 18.67
C GLN A 102 -6.43 -0.43 18.43
N MET A 103 -5.28 0.01 17.88
CA MET A 103 -4.10 -0.85 17.68
C MET A 103 -3.10 -0.88 18.84
N ALA A 104 -3.29 -0.07 19.90
CA ALA A 104 -2.34 0.03 21.02
C ALA A 104 -2.34 -1.20 21.96
N GLY A 105 -3.38 -2.04 21.91
CA GLY A 105 -3.49 -3.27 22.71
C GLY A 105 -3.63 -3.00 24.20
N THR A 106 -2.67 -3.47 25.00
CA THR A 106 -2.60 -3.20 26.46
C THR A 106 -1.71 -2.01 26.81
N THR A 107 -0.99 -1.44 25.84
CA THR A 107 -0.21 -0.20 26.02
C THR A 107 -1.17 1.00 26.10
N PRO A 108 -0.99 1.95 27.04
CA PRO A 108 -1.77 3.19 27.06
C PRO A 108 -1.62 3.94 25.71
N PRO A 109 -2.71 4.34 25.03
CA PRO A 109 -2.62 4.92 23.69
C PRO A 109 -1.70 6.13 23.55
N GLN A 110 -1.67 7.01 24.56
CA GLN A 110 -0.75 8.16 24.60
C GLN A 110 0.72 7.72 24.63
N GLN A 111 1.04 6.64 25.37
CA GLN A 111 2.38 6.06 25.38
C GLN A 111 2.68 5.39 24.03
N PHE A 112 1.77 4.56 23.51
CA PHE A 112 1.95 3.88 22.22
C PHE A 112 2.29 4.85 21.07
N VAL A 113 1.58 5.98 21.00
CA VAL A 113 1.87 7.06 20.04
C VAL A 113 3.17 7.80 20.36
N ALA A 114 3.48 8.04 21.64
CA ALA A 114 4.71 8.71 22.04
C ALA A 114 5.98 7.90 21.75
N GLU A 115 5.98 6.58 21.98
CA GLU A 115 7.11 5.70 21.64
C GLU A 115 7.32 5.66 20.12
N TRP A 116 6.24 5.66 19.33
CA TRP A 116 6.30 5.75 17.86
C TRP A 116 6.88 7.10 17.38
N LEU A 117 6.49 8.23 17.99
CA LEU A 117 7.03 9.55 17.65
C LEU A 117 8.46 9.76 18.16
N HIS A 118 8.83 9.21 19.32
CA HIS A 118 10.19 9.34 19.86
C HIS A 118 11.23 8.73 18.92
N GLN A 119 10.87 7.66 18.22
CA GLN A 119 11.70 7.05 17.18
C GLN A 119 11.96 7.98 15.98
N TRP A 120 11.22 9.08 15.83
CA TRP A 120 11.51 10.12 14.83
C TRP A 120 12.57 11.11 15.36
N GLU A 121 12.74 11.25 16.67
CA GLU A 121 13.71 12.14 17.32
C GLU A 121 15.13 11.55 17.38
N VAL A 122 15.29 10.25 17.11
CA VAL A 122 16.56 9.50 17.27
C VAL A 122 16.97 8.78 15.98
N PRO A 123 18.28 8.49 15.78
CA PRO A 123 18.72 7.59 14.72
C PRO A 123 18.38 6.13 15.07
N LEU A 124 18.02 5.36 14.05
CA LEU A 124 17.56 3.97 14.13
C LEU A 124 18.40 3.09 13.19
N VAL A 125 18.49 1.79 13.47
CA VAL A 125 19.23 0.84 12.62
C VAL A 125 18.32 -0.28 12.17
N VAL A 126 18.22 -0.48 10.84
CA VAL A 126 17.45 -1.56 10.20
C VAL A 126 18.40 -2.30 9.25
N ASN A 127 18.53 -3.62 9.42
CA ASN A 127 19.46 -4.49 8.67
C ASN A 127 20.94 -4.07 8.62
N GLY A 128 21.36 -3.13 9.49
CA GLY A 128 22.71 -2.55 9.51
C GLY A 128 22.80 -1.15 8.90
N PHE A 129 21.78 -0.72 8.15
CA PHE A 129 21.65 0.64 7.63
C PHE A 129 21.08 1.58 8.69
N THR A 130 21.50 2.86 8.68
CA THR A 130 21.09 3.84 9.70
C THR A 130 20.09 4.85 9.12
N ALA A 131 18.83 4.77 9.56
CA ALA A 131 17.86 5.82 9.32
C ALA A 131 18.09 6.97 10.34
N PRO A 132 18.38 8.21 9.92
CA PRO A 132 18.70 9.31 10.83
C PRO A 132 17.50 9.81 11.64
N ALA A 133 17.73 10.62 12.66
CA ALA A 133 16.67 11.42 13.28
C ALA A 133 16.07 12.43 12.27
N ARG A 134 14.83 12.88 12.51
CA ARG A 134 14.11 13.91 11.74
C ARG A 134 14.20 15.26 12.47
N PRO A 135 15.15 16.17 12.17
CA PRO A 135 15.43 17.33 13.03
C PRO A 135 14.24 18.29 13.22
N GLY A 136 13.36 18.38 12.23
CA GLY A 136 12.17 19.24 12.27
C GLY A 136 10.97 18.64 13.02
N VAL A 137 10.93 17.33 13.31
CA VAL A 137 9.74 16.70 13.94
C VAL A 137 9.40 17.34 15.28
N ARG A 138 10.44 17.72 16.04
CA ARG A 138 10.31 18.31 17.35
C ARG A 138 9.58 19.66 17.32
N PRO A 139 10.10 20.72 16.66
CA PRO A 139 9.45 22.03 16.64
C PRO A 139 8.18 22.10 15.76
N VAL A 140 8.04 21.26 14.73
CA VAL A 140 6.92 21.36 13.77
C VAL A 140 5.72 20.50 14.18
N LEU A 141 5.93 19.34 14.81
CA LEU A 141 4.87 18.38 15.15
C LEU A 141 4.70 18.16 16.66
N ILE A 142 5.78 17.79 17.36
CA ILE A 142 5.69 17.31 18.74
C ILE A 142 5.43 18.44 19.73
N ASP A 143 6.17 19.55 19.65
CA ASP A 143 6.03 20.67 20.59
C ASP A 143 4.70 21.44 20.46
N PRO A 144 4.17 21.74 19.26
CA PRO A 144 2.83 22.31 19.12
C PRO A 144 1.74 21.42 19.71
N TRP A 145 1.85 20.09 19.56
CA TRP A 145 0.90 19.13 20.11
C TRP A 145 1.04 18.99 21.63
N LEU A 146 2.25 19.00 22.19
CA LEU A 146 2.47 19.11 23.63
C LEU A 146 1.77 20.35 24.21
N VAL A 147 1.95 21.53 23.59
CA VAL A 147 1.31 22.77 24.04
C VAL A 147 -0.22 22.68 23.96
N ALA A 148 -0.78 22.09 22.90
CA ALA A 148 -2.21 21.82 22.80
C ALA A 148 -2.71 20.83 23.88
N SER A 149 -1.87 19.89 24.29
CA SER A 149 -2.13 18.92 25.38
C SER A 149 -1.97 19.51 26.79
N GLY A 150 -1.65 20.80 26.91
CA GLY A 150 -1.39 21.47 28.19
C GLY A 150 0.01 21.25 28.76
N CYS A 151 0.91 20.63 28.00
CA CYS A 151 2.32 20.41 28.37
C CYS A 151 3.21 21.58 27.93
N PRO A 152 4.33 21.84 28.60
CA PRO A 152 5.34 22.78 28.09
C PRO A 152 6.06 22.19 26.86
N ALA A 153 6.35 23.03 25.86
CA ALA A 153 7.26 22.66 24.78
C ALA A 153 8.64 22.26 25.33
N GLY A 154 9.29 21.30 24.68
CA GLY A 154 10.53 20.66 25.14
C GLY A 154 10.35 19.59 26.22
N ALA A 155 9.12 19.29 26.68
CA ALA A 155 8.89 18.18 27.61
C ALA A 155 9.20 16.82 26.97
N PRO A 156 9.76 15.84 27.71
CA PRO A 156 9.87 14.47 27.21
C PRO A 156 8.48 13.90 26.93
N ILE A 157 8.35 13.13 25.84
CA ILE A 157 7.12 12.39 25.49
C ILE A 157 7.15 10.94 25.97
N VAL A 158 8.34 10.40 26.27
CA VAL A 158 8.57 9.03 26.76
C VAL A 158 9.44 9.02 28.01
N GLY A 159 9.37 7.93 28.79
CA GLY A 159 10.17 7.72 29.99
C GLY A 159 9.71 8.49 31.25
N PRO A 160 10.54 8.50 32.32
CA PRO A 160 10.16 9.12 33.59
C PRO A 160 9.97 10.63 33.48
N GLY A 161 8.80 11.12 33.88
CA GLY A 161 8.44 12.54 33.76
C GLY A 161 7.90 12.95 32.39
N ALA A 162 7.61 11.98 31.51
CA ALA A 162 6.92 12.21 30.24
C ALA A 162 5.60 12.97 30.43
N CYS A 163 5.32 13.92 29.53
CA CYS A 163 4.05 14.62 29.46
C CYS A 163 3.21 14.04 28.32
N PRO A 164 1.98 13.53 28.59
CA PRO A 164 1.21 12.77 27.62
C PRO A 164 0.64 13.67 26.52
N LEU A 165 0.71 13.19 25.27
CA LEU A 165 0.03 13.80 24.13
C LEU A 165 -1.47 13.48 24.19
N ASP A 166 -2.33 14.50 24.17
CA ASP A 166 -3.78 14.31 24.06
C ASP A 166 -4.13 13.91 22.62
N LEU A 167 -4.57 12.66 22.43
CA LEU A 167 -4.97 12.12 21.13
C LEU A 167 -6.21 12.82 20.54
N GLN A 168 -6.90 13.67 21.32
CA GLN A 168 -7.96 14.55 20.82
C GLN A 168 -7.43 15.83 20.15
N GLN A 169 -6.19 16.24 20.44
CA GLN A 169 -5.49 17.37 19.80
C GLN A 169 -4.55 16.93 18.66
N ALA A 170 -4.62 15.66 18.24
CA ALA A 170 -3.67 15.09 17.28
C ALA A 170 -3.73 15.80 15.91
N PRO A 171 -2.62 16.39 15.40
CA PRO A 171 -2.61 17.25 14.22
C PRO A 171 -2.63 16.48 12.87
N PHE A 172 -3.53 15.50 12.77
CA PHE A 172 -3.68 14.61 11.62
C PHE A 172 -5.10 14.71 11.04
N ARG A 173 -5.21 15.17 9.79
CA ARG A 173 -6.47 15.34 9.06
C ARG A 173 -6.64 14.21 8.07
N LEU A 174 -7.80 13.54 8.05
CA LEU A 174 -8.09 12.49 7.08
C LEU A 174 -8.09 13.08 5.66
N LEU A 175 -7.37 12.43 4.74
CA LEU A 175 -7.27 12.79 3.32
C LEU A 175 -8.08 11.84 2.44
N ALA A 176 -8.04 10.55 2.75
CA ALA A 176 -8.80 9.51 2.06
C ALA A 176 -8.88 8.22 2.88
N THR A 177 -9.87 7.40 2.57
CA THR A 177 -9.92 5.97 2.90
C THR A 177 -9.92 5.15 1.61
N LEU A 178 -9.08 4.12 1.53
CA LEU A 178 -8.91 3.30 0.33
C LEU A 178 -9.29 1.85 0.60
N ASN A 179 -10.02 1.24 -0.33
CA ASN A 179 -10.18 -0.22 -0.45
C ASN A 179 -9.12 -0.76 -1.43
N ARG A 180 -8.16 -1.52 -0.92
CA ARG A 180 -7.14 -2.21 -1.71
C ARG A 180 -7.36 -3.74 -1.70
N ALA A 181 -8.61 -4.19 -1.90
CA ALA A 181 -8.88 -5.58 -2.29
C ALA A 181 -8.11 -6.00 -3.55
N ASP A 182 -7.73 -5.03 -4.40
CA ASP A 182 -6.84 -5.20 -5.55
C ASP A 182 -5.38 -5.61 -5.19
N LEU A 183 -5.02 -5.67 -3.91
CA LEU A 183 -3.74 -6.22 -3.41
C LEU A 183 -3.85 -7.66 -2.91
N GLN A 184 -4.91 -8.37 -3.29
CA GLN A 184 -5.03 -9.81 -3.03
C GLN A 184 -3.89 -10.58 -3.71
N ASP A 185 -3.18 -11.42 -2.96
CA ASP A 185 -2.28 -12.44 -3.51
C ASP A 185 -2.51 -13.76 -2.76
N PRO A 186 -3.27 -14.71 -3.36
CA PRO A 186 -3.51 -16.01 -2.75
C PRO A 186 -2.31 -16.96 -2.85
N MET A 187 -1.32 -16.68 -3.72
CA MET A 187 -0.18 -17.57 -3.96
C MET A 187 1.14 -16.79 -4.19
N PRO A 188 1.72 -16.16 -3.14
CA PRO A 188 2.95 -15.40 -3.27
C PRO A 188 4.11 -16.26 -3.79
N LEU A 189 4.62 -15.89 -4.97
CA LEU A 189 5.61 -16.63 -5.78
C LEU A 189 6.86 -17.06 -5.00
N TYR A 190 7.22 -16.28 -3.97
CA TYR A 190 8.43 -16.45 -3.16
C TYR A 190 8.16 -16.87 -1.72
N GLY A 191 7.01 -17.52 -1.46
CA GLY A 191 6.74 -18.19 -0.19
C GLY A 191 6.36 -17.27 0.98
N GLY A 192 5.92 -16.06 0.69
CA GLY A 192 5.28 -15.18 1.68
C GLY A 192 3.91 -15.70 2.12
N PRO A 193 3.38 -15.23 3.27
CA PRO A 193 1.99 -15.49 3.65
C PRO A 193 1.05 -14.79 2.64
N PRO A 194 -0.08 -15.42 2.24
CA PRO A 194 -1.04 -14.79 1.33
C PRO A 194 -1.46 -13.38 1.76
N SER A 195 -1.64 -12.49 0.79
CA SER A 195 -2.24 -11.18 1.01
C SER A 195 -3.76 -11.28 0.82
N PRO A 196 -4.58 -10.87 1.81
CA PRO A 196 -6.03 -10.79 1.65
C PRO A 196 -6.47 -9.49 0.94
N GLY A 197 -5.53 -8.63 0.54
CA GLY A 197 -5.80 -7.22 0.24
C GLY A 197 -5.80 -6.36 1.50
N GLU A 198 -6.00 -5.04 1.34
CA GLU A 198 -5.89 -4.07 2.44
C GLU A 198 -7.01 -3.02 2.46
N VAL A 199 -7.12 -2.29 3.56
CA VAL A 199 -7.82 -1.01 3.67
C VAL A 199 -6.88 0.01 4.31
N ARG A 200 -6.82 1.22 3.76
CA ARG A 200 -5.86 2.24 4.18
C ARG A 200 -6.55 3.53 4.60
N PHE A 201 -6.15 4.09 5.73
CA PHE A 201 -6.49 5.46 6.12
C PHE A 201 -5.29 6.35 5.88
N VAL A 202 -5.44 7.37 5.03
CA VAL A 202 -4.37 8.31 4.69
C VAL A 202 -4.63 9.63 5.41
N PHE A 203 -3.73 10.01 6.31
CA PHE A 203 -3.76 11.27 7.05
C PHE A 203 -2.69 12.24 6.54
N GLY A 204 -3.02 13.52 6.47
CA GLY A 204 -2.08 14.61 6.26
C GLY A 204 -1.83 15.33 7.58
N ILE A 205 -0.57 15.68 7.83
CA ILE A 205 -0.21 16.47 9.00
C ILE A 205 -0.58 17.93 8.72
N PHE A 206 -1.11 18.63 9.73
CA PHE A 206 -1.36 20.07 9.65
C PHE A 206 -0.62 20.83 10.74
N ASP A 207 -0.25 22.08 10.44
CA ASP A 207 0.31 23.01 11.41
C ASP A 207 -0.78 23.33 12.44
N LEU A 208 -0.63 22.85 13.68
CA LEU A 208 -1.65 22.97 14.71
C LEU A 208 -2.03 24.45 15.00
N PRO A 209 -1.08 25.42 15.06
CA PRO A 209 -1.40 26.84 15.23
C PRO A 209 -2.26 27.50 14.13
N SER A 210 -2.08 27.14 12.85
CA SER A 210 -2.79 27.76 11.72
C SER A 210 -3.89 26.90 11.09
N GLY A 211 -3.88 25.59 11.34
CA GLY A 211 -4.73 24.59 10.67
C GLY A 211 -4.30 24.24 9.23
N GLY A 212 -3.27 24.90 8.69
CA GLY A 212 -2.80 24.71 7.31
C GLY A 212 -2.11 23.36 7.09
N PRO A 213 -2.25 22.73 5.90
CA PRO A 213 -1.58 21.46 5.61
C PRO A 213 -0.06 21.62 5.57
N LEU A 214 0.66 20.60 6.05
CA LEU A 214 2.11 20.46 5.90
C LEU A 214 2.41 19.37 4.85
N PRO A 215 3.56 19.43 4.15
CA PRO A 215 3.97 18.37 3.24
C PRO A 215 4.53 17.17 4.02
N ALA A 216 3.61 16.44 4.65
CA ALA A 216 3.82 15.18 5.35
C ALA A 216 2.50 14.40 5.46
N THR A 217 2.56 13.09 5.24
CA THR A 217 1.45 12.15 5.43
C THR A 217 1.83 10.96 6.30
N VAL A 218 0.80 10.37 6.91
CA VAL A 218 0.86 9.12 7.65
C VAL A 218 -0.25 8.21 7.13
N ILE A 219 0.09 6.97 6.80
CA ILE A 219 -0.85 5.98 6.28
C ILE A 219 -0.95 4.83 7.29
N LEU A 220 -2.17 4.50 7.71
CA LEU A 220 -2.46 3.29 8.50
C LEU A 220 -2.97 2.23 7.52
N GLU A 221 -2.16 1.21 7.23
CA GLU A 221 -2.45 0.17 6.23
C GLU A 221 -2.87 -1.11 6.96
N TYR A 222 -4.17 -1.35 7.02
CA TYR A 222 -4.77 -2.54 7.63
C TYR A 222 -4.92 -3.64 6.59
N ARG A 223 -4.55 -4.87 6.94
CA ARG A 223 -4.89 -6.05 6.13
C ARG A 223 -6.39 -6.28 6.20
N LEU A 224 -7.02 -6.71 5.11
CA LEU A 224 -8.41 -7.16 5.12
C LEU A 224 -8.51 -8.41 6.03
N PRO A 225 -9.23 -8.37 7.16
CA PRO A 225 -9.16 -9.44 8.16
C PRO A 225 -9.78 -10.76 7.68
N SER A 226 -9.32 -11.87 8.26
CA SER A 226 -9.86 -13.22 8.03
C SER A 226 -11.29 -13.42 8.56
N GLN A 227 -11.84 -12.45 9.29
CA GLN A 227 -13.19 -12.46 9.84
C GLN A 227 -13.91 -11.13 9.67
N ARG A 228 -15.24 -11.18 9.57
CA ARG A 228 -16.13 -10.03 9.54
C ARG A 228 -17.38 -10.32 10.35
N GLY A 229 -17.78 -9.41 11.25
CA GLY A 229 -18.95 -9.62 12.12
C GLY A 229 -18.91 -10.90 12.98
N GLY A 230 -17.71 -11.46 13.23
CA GLY A 230 -17.52 -12.73 13.94
C GLY A 230 -17.70 -14.00 13.11
N ALA A 231 -17.84 -13.90 11.78
CA ALA A 231 -17.82 -15.02 10.84
C ALA A 231 -16.55 -14.96 9.96
N PRO A 232 -16.05 -16.09 9.41
CA PRO A 232 -14.97 -16.07 8.42
C PRO A 232 -15.32 -15.21 7.20
N ALA A 233 -14.34 -14.46 6.69
CA ALA A 233 -14.49 -13.60 5.53
C ALA A 233 -13.35 -13.82 4.53
N THR A 234 -13.68 -13.74 3.24
CA THR A 234 -12.71 -13.77 2.13
C THR A 234 -12.55 -12.38 1.52
N THR A 235 -11.54 -12.18 0.67
CA THR A 235 -11.42 -10.94 -0.12
C THR A 235 -12.65 -10.68 -1.01
N PHE A 236 -13.37 -11.72 -1.43
CA PHE A 236 -14.67 -11.56 -2.10
C PHE A 236 -15.71 -10.91 -1.18
N ASP A 237 -15.83 -11.37 0.07
CA ASP A 237 -16.80 -10.83 1.03
C ASP A 237 -16.50 -9.38 1.45
N TRP A 238 -15.22 -9.01 1.42
CA TRP A 238 -14.76 -7.64 1.60
C TRP A 238 -15.01 -6.77 0.36
N ALA A 239 -14.64 -7.24 -0.83
CA ALA A 239 -14.90 -6.52 -2.09
C ALA A 239 -16.40 -6.31 -2.31
N ASN A 240 -17.23 -7.36 -2.22
CA ASN A 240 -18.70 -7.30 -2.22
C ASN A 240 -19.27 -6.52 -1.02
N GLY A 241 -18.48 -6.38 0.05
CA GLY A 241 -18.78 -5.50 1.18
C GLY A 241 -18.72 -4.03 0.78
N PHE A 242 -17.55 -3.60 0.27
CA PHE A 242 -17.31 -2.24 -0.22
C PHE A 242 -18.14 -1.92 -1.47
N HIS A 243 -18.42 -2.90 -2.34
CA HIS A 243 -19.15 -2.70 -3.59
C HIS A 243 -20.57 -2.15 -3.42
N LYS A 244 -21.15 -2.31 -2.22
CA LYS A 244 -22.43 -1.69 -1.85
C LYS A 244 -22.36 -0.16 -1.85
N LEU A 245 -21.18 0.44 -1.70
CA LEU A 245 -20.99 1.89 -1.71
C LEU A 245 -21.22 2.49 -3.10
N SER A 246 -20.97 1.75 -4.20
CA SER A 246 -21.38 2.16 -5.55
C SER A 246 -22.89 2.32 -5.72
N ASP A 247 -23.73 1.67 -4.91
CA ASP A 247 -25.18 1.68 -5.12
C ASP A 247 -25.77 3.10 -4.96
N PRO A 248 -26.34 3.70 -6.02
CA PRO A 248 -26.97 5.02 -5.94
C PRO A 248 -28.22 5.03 -5.03
N SER A 249 -28.77 3.87 -4.65
CA SER A 249 -29.86 3.78 -3.67
C SER A 249 -29.44 4.24 -2.26
N LEU A 250 -28.13 4.16 -1.94
CA LEU A 250 -27.57 4.78 -0.73
C LEU A 250 -27.54 6.32 -0.81
N GLY A 251 -27.76 6.91 -1.98
CA GLY A 251 -27.70 8.35 -2.22
C GLY A 251 -26.29 8.85 -2.61
N PRO A 252 -25.99 10.15 -2.42
CA PRO A 252 -24.66 10.70 -2.66
C PRO A 252 -23.63 10.17 -1.65
N ILE A 253 -22.35 10.33 -1.95
CA ILE A 253 -21.27 10.14 -0.98
C ILE A 253 -21.52 11.05 0.23
N GLY A 254 -21.23 10.55 1.44
CA GLY A 254 -21.50 11.28 2.69
C GLY A 254 -22.97 11.36 3.11
N SER A 255 -23.90 10.68 2.42
CA SER A 255 -25.26 10.50 2.94
C SER A 255 -25.26 9.65 4.23
N PRO A 256 -26.28 9.75 5.11
CA PRO A 256 -26.38 8.89 6.28
C PRO A 256 -26.35 7.38 5.98
N SER A 257 -27.00 6.97 4.88
CA SER A 257 -27.02 5.57 4.42
C SER A 257 -25.67 5.10 3.88
N TYR A 258 -24.95 5.97 3.16
CA TYR A 258 -23.59 5.70 2.69
C TYR A 258 -22.61 5.61 3.87
N LEU A 259 -22.63 6.60 4.77
CA LEU A 259 -21.76 6.67 5.94
C LEU A 259 -21.98 5.50 6.91
N ALA A 260 -23.21 5.02 7.09
CA ALA A 260 -23.49 3.85 7.93
C ALA A 260 -22.89 2.55 7.36
N VAL A 261 -22.93 2.36 6.03
CA VAL A 261 -22.31 1.20 5.36
C VAL A 261 -20.78 1.29 5.45
N LEU A 262 -20.22 2.47 5.18
CA LEU A 262 -18.77 2.70 5.26
C LEU A 262 -18.24 2.54 6.68
N GLU A 263 -18.92 3.11 7.69
CA GLU A 263 -18.53 2.96 9.09
C GLU A 263 -18.59 1.50 9.55
N SER A 264 -19.61 0.73 9.14
CA SER A 264 -19.69 -0.70 9.46
C SER A 264 -18.51 -1.48 8.86
N LEU A 265 -18.19 -1.25 7.58
CA LEU A 265 -17.04 -1.89 6.91
C LEU A 265 -15.73 -1.58 7.63
N LEU A 266 -15.50 -0.31 7.97
CA LEU A 266 -14.25 0.12 8.60
C LEU A 266 -14.16 -0.33 10.06
N THR A 267 -15.27 -0.34 10.80
CA THR A 267 -15.32 -0.81 12.20
C THR A 267 -15.01 -2.31 12.29
N ASP A 268 -15.51 -3.13 11.34
CA ASP A 268 -15.16 -4.56 11.26
C ASP A 268 -13.64 -4.79 11.06
N ILE A 269 -12.92 -3.81 10.47
CA ILE A 269 -11.48 -3.92 10.14
C ILE A 269 -10.57 -3.36 11.24
N THR A 270 -10.92 -2.19 11.80
CA THR A 270 -9.99 -1.48 12.70
C THR A 270 -10.15 -1.84 14.18
N SER A 271 -11.26 -2.49 14.55
CA SER A 271 -11.54 -2.87 15.94
C SER A 271 -10.51 -3.86 16.52
N PRO A 272 -10.24 -3.81 17.83
CA PRO A 272 -9.51 -4.88 18.53
C PRO A 272 -10.22 -6.23 18.32
N GLY A 273 -9.46 -7.25 17.93
CA GLY A 273 -9.96 -8.59 17.66
C GLY A 273 -10.40 -8.87 16.23
N ALA A 274 -10.26 -7.90 15.31
CA ALA A 274 -10.58 -8.07 13.89
C ALA A 274 -9.79 -9.22 13.22
N GLU A 275 -8.51 -9.42 13.58
CA GLU A 275 -7.68 -10.54 13.11
C GLU A 275 -7.27 -11.47 14.27
N PRO A 276 -7.98 -12.60 14.48
CA PRO A 276 -7.74 -13.47 15.62
C PRO A 276 -6.32 -14.06 15.68
N GLY A 277 -5.59 -13.74 16.75
CA GLY A 277 -4.22 -14.20 16.98
C GLY A 277 -3.14 -13.24 16.46
N ALA A 278 -3.50 -12.15 15.77
CA ALA A 278 -2.58 -11.05 15.52
C ALA A 278 -2.22 -10.30 16.82
N LEU A 279 -1.20 -9.43 16.73
CA LEU A 279 -0.69 -8.69 17.89
C LEU A 279 -1.70 -7.67 18.43
N ASN A 280 -1.42 -7.16 19.63
CA ASN A 280 -2.23 -6.13 20.31
C ASN A 280 -3.73 -6.47 20.36
N ALA A 281 -4.02 -7.68 20.84
CA ALA A 281 -5.35 -8.26 20.97
C ALA A 281 -6.08 -8.46 19.63
N GLY A 282 -5.35 -8.82 18.57
CA GLY A 282 -5.91 -9.14 17.26
C GLY A 282 -6.17 -7.91 16.40
N SER A 283 -5.27 -6.92 16.42
CA SER A 283 -5.34 -5.77 15.50
C SER A 283 -4.94 -6.18 14.09
N ALA A 284 -5.73 -5.79 13.09
CA ALA A 284 -5.48 -6.09 11.68
C ALA A 284 -4.50 -5.12 10.99
N ILE A 285 -3.87 -4.20 11.74
CA ILE A 285 -2.86 -3.29 11.18
C ILE A 285 -1.68 -4.11 10.61
N GLY A 286 -1.38 -3.94 9.32
CA GLY A 286 -0.18 -4.51 8.69
C GLY A 286 1.01 -3.62 8.97
N GLN A 287 0.94 -2.38 8.49
CA GLN A 287 2.01 -1.42 8.59
C GLN A 287 1.50 0.02 8.73
N VAL A 288 2.32 0.87 9.36
CA VAL A 288 2.13 2.33 9.43
C VAL A 288 3.25 2.98 8.63
N ARG A 289 2.90 3.70 7.56
CA ARG A 289 3.86 4.39 6.69
C ARG A 289 3.86 5.89 6.92
N THR A 290 5.02 6.49 6.70
CA THR A 290 5.25 7.94 6.80
C THR A 290 5.91 8.41 5.52
N ASN A 291 5.49 9.55 4.99
CA ASN A 291 5.98 10.14 3.74
C ASN A 291 6.05 11.67 3.94
N GLU A 292 7.24 12.24 4.04
CA GLU A 292 7.42 13.62 4.51
C GLU A 292 8.70 14.29 3.99
N ILE A 293 8.62 15.60 3.78
CA ILE A 293 9.79 16.47 3.53
C ILE A 293 9.90 17.59 4.59
N VAL A 294 8.84 17.83 5.37
CA VAL A 294 8.77 18.98 6.30
C VAL A 294 9.67 18.85 7.53
N PHE A 295 10.16 17.65 7.85
CA PHE A 295 10.99 17.42 9.04
C PHE A 295 12.50 17.29 8.75
N GLY A 296 12.93 17.46 7.50
CA GLY A 296 14.33 17.33 7.07
C GLY A 296 14.70 18.19 5.85
N PRO A 297 15.92 18.03 5.31
CA PRO A 297 16.32 18.63 4.03
C PRO A 297 15.84 17.80 2.82
N ASP A 298 15.66 16.50 3.01
CA ASP A 298 15.30 15.52 1.99
C ASP A 298 13.89 15.00 2.23
N TRP A 299 13.24 14.48 1.19
CA TRP A 299 11.98 13.78 1.31
C TRP A 299 12.22 12.30 1.65
N LYS A 300 11.71 11.87 2.80
CA LYS A 300 11.88 10.52 3.35
C LYS A 300 10.56 9.75 3.40
N LEU A 301 10.63 8.47 3.04
CA LEU A 301 9.60 7.47 3.34
C LEU A 301 10.13 6.47 4.37
N ARG A 302 9.31 6.12 5.38
CA ARG A 302 9.62 5.09 6.37
C ARG A 302 8.40 4.26 6.75
N GLU A 303 8.62 2.98 7.06
CA GLU A 303 7.61 2.05 7.58
C GLU A 303 7.80 1.79 9.08
N SER A 304 6.72 1.42 9.76
CA SER A 304 6.74 0.82 11.09
C SER A 304 5.69 -0.27 11.21
N THR A 305 6.02 -1.38 11.86
CA THR A 305 5.13 -2.54 12.08
C THR A 305 4.97 -2.84 13.57
N LEU A 306 3.90 -3.53 13.97
CA LEU A 306 3.73 -3.97 15.36
C LEU A 306 4.77 -5.03 15.71
N GLN A 307 5.64 -4.73 16.67
CA GLN A 307 6.75 -5.60 17.08
C GLN A 307 6.78 -5.83 18.60
N GLN A 308 7.14 -7.05 19.00
CA GLN A 308 7.15 -7.47 20.40
C GLN A 308 8.36 -6.92 21.15
N VAL A 309 8.12 -5.98 22.07
CA VAL A 309 9.14 -5.27 22.86
C VAL A 309 9.35 -5.83 24.27
N GLY A 310 8.73 -6.97 24.61
CA GLY A 310 8.87 -7.61 25.92
C GLY A 310 8.11 -6.94 27.07
N LEU A 311 7.30 -5.91 26.81
CA LEU A 311 6.47 -5.22 27.81
C LEU A 311 5.30 -6.08 28.35
N GLY A 312 4.95 -7.17 27.66
CA GLY A 312 3.92 -8.13 28.09
C GLY A 312 3.00 -8.59 26.95
N PRO A 313 2.00 -9.44 27.24
CA PRO A 313 1.02 -9.86 26.24
C PRO A 313 0.22 -8.66 25.73
N ASN A 314 0.07 -8.59 24.40
CA ASN A 314 -0.63 -7.50 23.70
C ASN A 314 -0.04 -6.09 23.91
N ALA A 315 1.23 -5.99 24.33
CA ALA A 315 1.98 -4.74 24.49
C ALA A 315 3.09 -4.60 23.44
N ALA A 316 2.76 -4.85 22.16
CA ALA A 316 3.64 -4.52 21.04
C ALA A 316 3.60 -3.01 20.77
N LEU A 317 4.70 -2.48 20.24
CA LEU A 317 4.83 -1.09 19.80
C LEU A 317 5.02 -1.05 18.29
N LEU A 318 4.72 0.08 17.66
CA LEU A 318 5.15 0.36 16.29
C LEU A 318 6.66 0.67 16.31
N LEU A 319 7.45 -0.23 15.74
CA LEU A 319 8.89 -0.06 15.54
C LEU A 319 9.21 -0.03 14.03
N PRO A 320 10.33 0.57 13.61
CA PRO A 320 10.83 0.53 12.24
C PRO A 320 10.82 -0.88 11.65
N ASP A 321 10.43 -0.92 10.38
CA ASP A 321 10.60 -2.07 9.52
C ASP A 321 11.29 -1.60 8.23
N THR A 322 11.58 -2.52 7.32
CA THR A 322 12.13 -2.19 6.02
C THR A 322 11.14 -1.42 5.16
N THR A 323 11.64 -0.46 4.38
CA THR A 323 10.93 -0.02 3.18
C THR A 323 10.90 -1.20 2.21
N LYS A 324 9.75 -1.86 2.09
CA LYS A 324 9.62 -3.16 1.40
C LYS A 324 10.10 -3.06 -0.05
N GLN A 325 10.78 -4.11 -0.52
CA GLN A 325 11.45 -4.19 -1.84
C GLN A 325 12.44 -3.06 -2.17
N THR A 326 12.75 -2.17 -1.23
CA THR A 326 13.57 -0.98 -1.47
C THR A 326 14.94 -1.15 -0.82
N PRO A 327 16.03 -1.23 -1.60
CA PRO A 327 17.37 -1.19 -1.03
C PRO A 327 17.60 0.12 -0.27
N ASP A 328 18.55 0.11 0.67
CA ASP A 328 19.07 1.36 1.22
C ASP A 328 19.68 2.25 0.12
N ASP A 329 19.47 3.56 0.21
CA ASP A 329 19.87 4.52 -0.84
C ASP A 329 21.39 4.47 -1.13
N SER A 330 22.22 4.04 -0.17
CA SER A 330 23.67 3.89 -0.34
C SER A 330 24.09 2.73 -1.26
N LEU A 331 23.16 1.87 -1.67
CA LEU A 331 23.40 0.74 -2.58
C LEU A 331 23.15 1.09 -4.06
N ASN A 332 22.58 2.25 -4.37
CA ASN A 332 22.36 2.67 -5.76
C ASN A 332 23.71 2.81 -6.51
N ALA A 333 23.77 2.38 -7.78
CA ALA A 333 25.01 2.30 -8.55
C ALA A 333 26.20 1.63 -7.80
N SER A 334 25.93 0.49 -7.14
CA SER A 334 26.95 -0.27 -6.40
C SER A 334 27.02 -1.74 -6.84
N GLY A 335 28.21 -2.34 -6.70
CA GLY A 335 28.44 -3.76 -7.00
C GLY A 335 27.58 -4.76 -6.22
N VAL A 336 26.89 -4.32 -5.16
CA VAL A 336 25.92 -5.15 -4.39
C VAL A 336 24.56 -5.15 -5.08
N LEU A 337 24.09 -3.99 -5.53
CA LEU A 337 22.84 -3.88 -6.30
C LEU A 337 23.00 -4.51 -7.69
N ASP A 338 24.11 -4.19 -8.37
CA ASP A 338 24.50 -4.79 -9.65
C ASP A 338 24.42 -6.32 -9.62
N GLY A 339 24.99 -6.97 -8.60
CA GLY A 339 24.98 -8.43 -8.47
C GLY A 339 23.59 -9.03 -8.21
N TYR A 340 22.65 -8.26 -7.65
CA TYR A 340 21.24 -8.65 -7.54
C TYR A 340 20.50 -8.45 -8.88
N LEU A 341 20.77 -7.37 -9.60
CA LEU A 341 20.17 -7.07 -10.90
C LEU A 341 20.62 -8.08 -11.96
N ASP A 342 21.92 -8.36 -12.07
CA ASP A 342 22.50 -9.41 -12.94
C ASP A 342 21.77 -10.76 -12.77
N ALA A 343 21.57 -11.18 -11.53
CA ALA A 343 20.95 -12.46 -11.19
C ALA A 343 19.45 -12.55 -11.54
N ASN A 344 18.80 -11.42 -11.82
CA ASN A 344 17.39 -11.32 -12.19
C ASN A 344 17.17 -10.86 -13.65
N ALA A 345 18.24 -10.62 -14.42
CA ALA A 345 18.19 -10.08 -15.77
C ALA A 345 18.09 -11.13 -16.89
N PHE A 346 17.50 -10.73 -18.02
CA PHE A 346 17.21 -11.58 -19.17
C PHE A 346 18.46 -12.18 -19.80
N PHE A 347 19.57 -11.45 -19.82
CA PHE A 347 20.82 -11.94 -20.41
C PHE A 347 21.51 -13.05 -19.58
N THR A 348 21.15 -13.24 -18.30
CA THR A 348 21.58 -14.41 -17.51
C THR A 348 20.61 -15.59 -17.64
N GLY A 349 19.53 -15.45 -18.42
CA GLY A 349 18.48 -16.45 -18.62
C GLY A 349 17.34 -16.38 -17.60
N SER A 350 17.26 -15.29 -16.82
CA SER A 350 16.22 -15.04 -15.83
C SER A 350 15.16 -14.10 -16.41
N THR A 351 13.87 -14.43 -16.35
CA THR A 351 12.81 -13.49 -16.76
C THR A 351 12.29 -12.64 -15.60
N ASN A 352 12.94 -12.70 -14.44
CA ASN A 352 12.49 -12.10 -13.18
C ASN A 352 12.23 -10.58 -13.29
N LEU A 353 13.16 -9.81 -13.87
CA LEU A 353 12.93 -8.38 -14.10
C LEU A 353 12.00 -8.09 -15.28
N MET A 354 11.92 -8.97 -16.29
CA MET A 354 11.05 -8.80 -17.46
C MET A 354 9.57 -8.99 -17.12
N ASP A 355 9.22 -10.06 -16.40
CA ASP A 355 7.85 -10.52 -16.18
C ASP A 355 7.23 -10.00 -14.87
N PHE A 356 7.90 -9.04 -14.21
CA PHE A 356 7.62 -8.59 -12.82
C PHE A 356 7.64 -9.75 -11.80
N THR A 357 8.42 -10.79 -12.08
CA THR A 357 8.68 -11.91 -11.19
C THR A 357 10.00 -11.73 -10.46
N GLN A 358 10.29 -10.51 -9.99
CA GLN A 358 11.55 -10.25 -9.28
C GLN A 358 11.60 -11.02 -7.96
N THR A 359 12.71 -11.70 -7.67
CA THR A 359 12.94 -12.27 -6.33
C THR A 359 12.90 -11.14 -5.29
N PRO A 360 12.37 -11.36 -4.08
CA PRO A 360 12.38 -10.33 -3.04
C PRO A 360 13.79 -9.80 -2.80
N VAL A 361 13.94 -8.47 -2.78
CA VAL A 361 15.23 -7.81 -2.50
C VAL A 361 15.78 -8.34 -1.17
N PRO A 362 17.01 -8.87 -1.12
CA PRO A 362 17.56 -9.52 0.07
C PRO A 362 17.48 -8.63 1.32
N PRO A 363 17.18 -9.17 2.52
CA PRO A 363 17.14 -8.40 3.76
C PRO A 363 18.43 -7.63 4.06
N SER A 364 19.59 -8.16 3.64
CA SER A 364 20.89 -7.48 3.74
C SER A 364 21.06 -6.26 2.83
N MET A 365 20.10 -5.97 1.96
CA MET A 365 20.05 -4.78 1.11
C MET A 365 18.95 -3.80 1.54
N LEU A 366 17.87 -4.28 2.16
CA LEU A 366 16.69 -3.47 2.49
C LEU A 366 16.96 -2.43 3.58
N GLY A 367 16.77 -1.15 3.26
CA GLY A 367 16.89 -0.03 4.19
C GLY A 367 15.70 0.13 5.14
N GLY A 368 15.89 0.90 6.22
CA GLY A 368 14.83 1.34 7.14
C GLY A 368 14.18 2.68 6.76
N GLU A 369 14.68 3.31 5.70
CA GLU A 369 14.08 4.44 5.04
C GLU A 369 14.36 4.39 3.55
N SER A 370 13.70 5.27 2.80
CA SER A 370 13.96 5.49 1.38
C SER A 370 13.87 6.98 1.09
N THR A 371 14.86 7.52 0.38
CA THR A 371 14.88 8.92 -0.04
C THR A 371 14.30 9.04 -1.44
N SER A 372 13.21 9.80 -1.58
CA SER A 372 12.81 10.29 -2.91
C SER A 372 13.38 11.71 -3.09
N PRO A 373 13.88 12.09 -4.27
CA PRO A 373 14.42 13.42 -4.50
C PRO A 373 13.36 14.53 -4.32
N PRO A 374 13.76 15.71 -3.79
CA PRO A 374 12.92 16.89 -3.91
C PRO A 374 12.65 17.21 -5.41
N PRO A 375 11.53 17.87 -5.74
CA PRO A 375 11.15 18.13 -7.13
C PRO A 375 12.19 18.93 -7.93
N PRO A 376 12.15 18.88 -9.28
CA PRO A 376 13.19 19.42 -10.18
C PRO A 376 13.61 20.87 -9.88
N PRO A 377 14.88 21.24 -10.13
CA PRO A 377 15.57 20.97 -11.40
C PRO A 377 16.65 19.88 -11.37
N ALA A 378 16.93 19.24 -10.23
CA ALA A 378 17.87 18.12 -10.20
C ALA A 378 17.26 16.90 -10.91
N PRO A 379 18.02 16.16 -11.76
CA PRO A 379 17.72 14.77 -12.04
C PRO A 379 18.00 14.00 -10.75
N GLY A 380 16.98 13.87 -9.91
CA GLY A 380 17.08 13.10 -8.68
C GLY A 380 17.40 11.63 -8.96
N PRO A 381 18.05 10.92 -8.02
CA PRO A 381 18.49 9.55 -8.26
C PRO A 381 17.30 8.63 -8.53
N PHE A 382 17.24 8.12 -9.75
CA PHE A 382 16.51 6.90 -10.07
C PHE A 382 17.41 5.68 -9.78
N TRP A 383 16.85 4.48 -9.79
CA TRP A 383 17.65 3.26 -9.62
C TRP A 383 18.43 2.95 -10.89
N ASP A 384 19.75 2.93 -10.74
CA ASP A 384 20.74 2.80 -11.82
C ASP A 384 21.90 1.87 -11.39
N HIS A 385 22.66 1.38 -12.36
CA HIS A 385 23.60 0.27 -12.19
C HIS A 385 25.00 0.58 -12.74
N THR A 386 26.06 -0.06 -12.25
CA THR A 386 27.42 0.06 -12.82
C THR A 386 27.78 -1.08 -13.80
N LEU A 387 26.79 -1.87 -14.21
CA LEU A 387 26.96 -3.06 -15.04
C LEU A 387 27.60 -2.77 -16.41
N PRO A 388 28.61 -3.56 -16.85
CA PRO A 388 29.21 -3.43 -18.19
C PRO A 388 28.26 -3.76 -19.34
N THR A 389 27.26 -4.61 -19.08
CA THR A 389 26.12 -4.88 -19.96
C THR A 389 24.93 -4.13 -19.37
N PRO A 390 24.31 -3.17 -20.08
CA PRO A 390 23.14 -2.48 -19.55
C PRO A 390 21.94 -3.42 -19.46
N LEU A 391 21.12 -3.24 -18.43
CA LEU A 391 19.77 -3.78 -18.40
C LEU A 391 18.95 -3.27 -19.59
N LEU A 392 17.93 -4.01 -19.99
CA LEU A 392 16.89 -3.48 -20.86
C LEU A 392 16.13 -2.37 -20.10
N PRO A 393 15.64 -1.30 -20.77
CA PRO A 393 14.97 -0.17 -20.09
C PRO A 393 13.81 -0.61 -19.20
N VAL A 394 13.09 -1.63 -19.67
CA VAL A 394 11.97 -2.30 -19.01
C VAL A 394 12.39 -3.00 -17.71
N GLU A 395 13.55 -3.66 -17.66
CA GLU A 395 14.05 -4.36 -16.46
C GLU A 395 14.46 -3.37 -15.36
N ARG A 396 15.19 -2.32 -15.76
CA ARG A 396 15.60 -1.22 -14.87
C ARG A 396 14.36 -0.51 -14.29
N HIS A 397 13.37 -0.24 -15.13
CA HIS A 397 12.14 0.40 -14.72
C HIS A 397 11.27 -0.50 -13.82
N HIS A 398 11.12 -1.79 -14.11
CA HIS A 398 10.34 -2.70 -13.27
C HIS A 398 10.92 -2.82 -11.86
N PHE A 399 12.26 -2.86 -11.75
CA PHE A 399 12.93 -2.78 -10.46
C PHE A 399 12.64 -1.44 -9.74
N ALA A 400 12.73 -0.31 -10.45
CA ALA A 400 12.47 1.01 -9.86
C ALA A 400 11.01 1.16 -9.41
N PHE A 401 10.04 0.78 -10.24
CA PHE A 401 8.60 0.78 -9.94
C PHE A 401 8.30 0.01 -8.66
N ALA A 402 9.02 -1.08 -8.41
CA ALA A 402 8.87 -1.92 -7.24
C ALA A 402 9.38 -1.28 -5.92
N THR A 403 10.06 -0.13 -5.96
CA THR A 403 10.64 0.53 -4.78
C THR A 403 9.81 1.72 -4.29
N CYS A 404 9.94 2.07 -3.00
CA CYS A 404 9.28 3.24 -2.42
C CYS A 404 9.66 4.54 -3.15
N ASN A 405 10.95 4.83 -3.31
CA ASN A 405 11.44 6.04 -3.96
C ASN A 405 11.30 6.04 -5.49
N GLY A 406 11.31 4.89 -6.15
CA GLY A 406 11.00 4.81 -7.58
C GLY A 406 9.51 5.04 -7.86
N CYS A 407 8.61 4.37 -7.13
CA CYS A 407 7.16 4.62 -7.24
C CYS A 407 6.80 6.08 -6.86
N HIS A 408 7.40 6.60 -5.80
CA HIS A 408 7.33 8.02 -5.44
C HIS A 408 8.35 8.91 -6.19
N SER A 409 8.85 8.53 -7.37
CA SER A 409 9.76 9.39 -8.12
C SER A 409 9.01 10.37 -9.03
N PRO A 410 9.39 11.66 -9.08
CA PRO A 410 8.95 12.57 -10.13
C PRO A 410 9.53 12.20 -11.52
N THR A 411 10.49 11.27 -11.60
CA THR A 411 11.15 10.87 -12.86
C THR A 411 10.72 9.49 -13.39
N GLU A 412 10.24 8.57 -12.54
CA GLU A 412 9.71 7.25 -12.98
C GLU A 412 8.19 7.28 -13.22
N LEU A 413 7.42 7.83 -12.26
CA LEU A 413 5.95 7.83 -12.25
C LEU A 413 5.33 9.23 -12.26
N ALA A 414 6.13 10.26 -12.58
CA ALA A 414 5.70 11.67 -12.55
C ALA A 414 4.94 12.03 -11.25
N THR A 415 5.37 11.49 -10.10
CA THR A 415 4.73 11.67 -8.79
C THR A 415 5.56 12.63 -7.95
N PRO A 416 5.28 13.96 -7.99
CA PRO A 416 5.97 14.94 -7.15
C PRO A 416 5.37 14.90 -5.74
N PHE A 417 6.09 14.31 -4.80
CA PHE A 417 5.63 14.10 -3.41
C PHE A 417 4.54 13.01 -3.27
N THR A 418 3.30 13.38 -2.99
CA THR A 418 2.28 12.44 -2.51
C THR A 418 1.41 11.85 -3.63
N HIS A 419 0.96 10.60 -3.44
CA HIS A 419 -0.13 10.04 -4.24
C HIS A 419 -1.50 10.65 -3.89
N ILE A 420 -1.67 11.11 -2.65
CA ILE A 420 -2.87 11.80 -2.13
C ILE A 420 -2.40 12.97 -1.26
N ASP A 421 -2.79 14.19 -1.62
CA ASP A 421 -2.12 15.40 -1.15
C ASP A 421 -2.68 15.95 0.17
N PRO A 422 -1.81 16.42 1.09
CA PRO A 422 -2.23 17.17 2.28
C PRO A 422 -3.12 18.38 1.93
N ARG A 423 -4.32 18.41 2.51
CA ARG A 423 -5.38 19.38 2.19
C ARG A 423 -5.78 20.28 3.37
N PRO A 424 -6.25 21.51 3.13
CA PRO A 424 -6.96 22.29 4.15
C PRO A 424 -8.34 21.66 4.46
N ALA A 425 -8.92 22.01 5.61
CA ALA A 425 -10.29 21.63 5.94
C ALA A 425 -11.30 22.26 4.95
N GLY A 426 -12.40 21.56 4.67
CA GLY A 426 -13.42 21.96 3.69
C GLY A 426 -13.05 21.73 2.22
N ALA A 427 -11.81 21.31 1.93
CA ALA A 427 -11.36 20.94 0.59
C ALA A 427 -11.27 19.41 0.43
N GLN A 428 -11.36 18.94 -0.81
CA GLN A 428 -11.04 17.56 -1.21
C GLN A 428 -9.52 17.41 -1.39
N SER A 429 -8.99 16.20 -1.15
CA SER A 429 -7.57 15.90 -1.35
C SER A 429 -7.20 15.85 -2.83
N GLY A 430 -6.05 16.43 -3.18
CA GLY A 430 -5.40 16.26 -4.48
C GLY A 430 -4.87 14.84 -4.65
N VAL A 431 -4.50 14.47 -5.88
CA VAL A 431 -3.92 13.17 -6.20
C VAL A 431 -2.81 13.31 -7.25
N SER A 432 -1.77 12.48 -7.15
CA SER A 432 -0.69 12.40 -8.15
C SER A 432 -1.22 12.08 -9.55
N PRO A 433 -0.50 12.46 -10.64
CA PRO A 433 -0.85 12.08 -12.01
C PRO A 433 -1.13 10.58 -12.20
N PHE A 434 -0.40 9.71 -11.50
CA PHE A 434 -0.57 8.24 -11.52
C PHE A 434 -1.97 7.77 -11.08
N LEU A 435 -2.63 8.53 -10.19
CA LEU A 435 -4.00 8.28 -9.73
C LEU A 435 -5.04 9.24 -10.36
N ALA A 436 -4.63 10.14 -11.25
CA ALA A 436 -5.49 11.18 -11.82
C ALA A 436 -6.17 10.76 -13.14
N SER A 437 -5.74 9.68 -13.79
CA SER A 437 -6.37 9.15 -15.01
C SER A 437 -7.85 8.79 -14.76
N PRO A 438 -8.80 9.22 -15.60
CA PRO A 438 -10.23 9.04 -15.32
C PRO A 438 -10.61 7.56 -15.19
N PRO A 439 -11.30 7.12 -14.12
CA PRO A 439 -11.79 5.74 -14.03
C PRO A 439 -12.92 5.52 -15.06
N ILE A 440 -12.54 5.07 -16.27
CA ILE A 440 -13.48 4.89 -17.38
C ILE A 440 -14.42 3.71 -17.08
N PRO A 441 -15.76 3.90 -17.12
CA PRO A 441 -16.71 2.79 -16.95
C PRO A 441 -16.69 1.83 -18.14
N ALA A 442 -17.05 0.56 -17.88
CA ALA A 442 -17.22 -0.44 -18.93
C ALA A 442 -18.20 0.03 -20.03
N GLY A 443 -17.80 -0.12 -21.29
CA GLY A 443 -18.55 0.40 -22.45
C GLY A 443 -17.70 0.67 -23.69
N GLY A 444 -16.37 0.75 -23.55
CA GLY A 444 -15.45 0.64 -24.68
C GLY A 444 -15.52 -0.77 -25.32
N PRO A 445 -15.38 -0.91 -26.64
CA PRO A 445 -15.66 -2.16 -27.36
C PRO A 445 -14.62 -3.28 -27.17
N THR A 446 -13.58 -3.10 -26.35
CA THR A 446 -12.38 -3.96 -26.34
C THR A 446 -11.74 -4.20 -24.96
N GLY A 447 -12.29 -3.71 -23.84
CA GLY A 447 -11.61 -3.82 -22.54
C GLY A 447 -10.34 -2.97 -22.39
N LEU A 448 -10.22 -1.90 -23.18
CA LEU A 448 -9.17 -0.89 -23.09
C LEU A 448 -9.75 0.44 -22.55
N PRO A 449 -8.96 1.27 -21.83
CA PRO A 449 -9.30 2.66 -21.59
C PRO A 449 -9.32 3.44 -22.91
N ALA A 450 -9.85 4.67 -22.87
CA ALA A 450 -9.85 5.55 -24.05
C ALA A 450 -8.40 5.99 -24.36
N PRO A 451 -7.92 5.88 -25.62
CA PRO A 451 -6.54 6.26 -25.97
C PRO A 451 -6.21 7.71 -25.58
N GLY A 452 -5.05 7.91 -24.94
CA GLY A 452 -4.63 9.21 -24.41
C GLY A 452 -5.22 9.55 -23.04
N THR A 453 -5.64 8.56 -22.25
CA THR A 453 -6.04 8.74 -20.83
C THR A 453 -5.06 8.08 -19.85
N GLU A 454 -4.22 7.18 -20.35
CA GLU A 454 -3.03 6.67 -19.70
C GLU A 454 -2.01 7.78 -19.36
N LEU A 455 -1.44 7.71 -18.15
CA LEU A 455 -0.24 8.47 -17.82
C LEU A 455 0.93 7.87 -18.61
N THR A 456 1.62 8.69 -19.40
CA THR A 456 2.85 8.28 -20.09
C THR A 456 4.06 8.96 -19.45
N VAL A 457 5.12 8.19 -19.18
CA VAL A 457 6.38 8.71 -18.63
C VAL A 457 7.55 8.16 -19.43
N PRO A 458 8.47 9.02 -19.94
CA PRO A 458 9.68 8.56 -20.61
C PRO A 458 10.67 7.97 -19.60
N ASP A 459 11.42 6.94 -20.00
CA ASP A 459 12.43 6.31 -19.14
C ASP A 459 13.51 7.32 -18.68
N PRO A 460 13.69 7.54 -17.37
CA PRO A 460 14.63 8.54 -16.86
C PRO A 460 16.11 8.26 -17.19
N ALA A 461 16.47 7.03 -17.55
CA ALA A 461 17.79 6.70 -18.08
C ALA A 461 18.02 7.21 -19.53
N GLY A 462 17.02 7.87 -20.15
CA GLY A 462 17.16 8.54 -21.44
C GLY A 462 17.20 7.61 -22.66
N THR A 463 16.79 6.34 -22.49
CA THR A 463 16.88 5.29 -23.52
C THR A 463 15.93 5.48 -24.70
N GLY A 464 14.94 6.37 -24.57
CA GLY A 464 13.86 6.58 -25.54
C GLY A 464 12.65 5.65 -25.35
N ALA A 465 12.67 4.77 -24.35
CA ALA A 465 11.49 4.03 -23.92
C ALA A 465 10.46 4.95 -23.25
N VAL A 466 9.18 4.55 -23.29
CA VAL A 466 8.05 5.22 -22.63
C VAL A 466 7.19 4.14 -21.99
N PHE A 467 6.79 4.37 -20.74
CA PHE A 467 5.92 3.49 -19.96
C PHE A 467 4.53 4.12 -19.79
N SER A 468 3.49 3.30 -19.72
CA SER A 468 2.08 3.75 -19.80
C SER A 468 1.22 3.12 -18.72
N TYR A 469 0.68 3.95 -17.82
CA TYR A 469 -0.04 3.51 -16.63
C TYR A 469 -1.49 4.00 -16.62
N HIS A 470 -2.38 3.23 -16.02
CA HIS A 470 -3.75 3.68 -15.74
C HIS A 470 -4.29 3.07 -14.44
N GLU A 471 -3.65 3.36 -13.30
CA GLU A 471 -3.97 2.67 -12.02
C GLU A 471 -5.46 2.69 -11.61
N PRO A 472 -6.24 3.78 -11.82
CA PRO A 472 -7.68 3.74 -11.56
C PRO A 472 -8.45 2.69 -12.38
N TRP A 473 -8.06 2.46 -13.64
CA TRP A 473 -8.62 1.42 -14.50
C TRP A 473 -8.16 0.03 -14.03
N ARG A 474 -6.87 -0.14 -13.71
CA ARG A 474 -6.32 -1.40 -13.19
C ARG A 474 -6.97 -1.82 -11.85
N ARG A 475 -7.27 -0.89 -10.95
CA ARG A 475 -8.00 -1.18 -9.70
C ARG A 475 -9.49 -1.49 -9.91
N VAL A 476 -10.15 -0.82 -10.86
CA VAL A 476 -11.52 -1.15 -11.28
C VAL A 476 -11.56 -2.54 -11.93
N CYS A 477 -10.56 -2.89 -12.75
CA CYS A 477 -10.39 -4.21 -13.38
C CYS A 477 -10.27 -5.32 -12.33
N GLU A 478 -9.36 -5.18 -11.37
CA GLU A 478 -9.14 -6.14 -10.28
C GLU A 478 -10.36 -6.30 -9.37
N THR A 479 -11.02 -5.20 -9.01
CA THR A 479 -12.26 -5.25 -8.22
C THR A 479 -13.36 -5.96 -9.00
N THR A 480 -13.49 -5.70 -10.30
CA THR A 480 -14.47 -6.36 -11.18
C THR A 480 -14.17 -7.86 -11.34
N ARG A 481 -12.90 -8.26 -11.44
CA ARG A 481 -12.46 -9.67 -11.43
C ARG A 481 -12.89 -10.38 -10.14
N ILE A 482 -12.59 -9.78 -8.99
CA ILE A 482 -12.96 -10.34 -7.68
C ILE A 482 -14.47 -10.49 -7.58
N LEU A 483 -15.25 -9.47 -7.97
CA LEU A 483 -16.72 -9.52 -7.94
C LEU A 483 -17.34 -10.53 -8.92
N ASN A 484 -16.62 -10.92 -9.98
CA ASN A 484 -16.99 -12.06 -10.84
C ASN A 484 -16.61 -13.44 -10.25
N GLY A 485 -16.06 -13.49 -9.04
CA GLY A 485 -15.72 -14.72 -8.32
C GLY A 485 -14.38 -15.36 -8.73
N VAL A 486 -13.58 -14.69 -9.56
CA VAL A 486 -12.27 -15.21 -9.99
C VAL A 486 -11.23 -14.94 -8.91
N ALA A 487 -10.65 -15.98 -8.32
CA ALA A 487 -9.74 -15.87 -7.18
C ALA A 487 -8.32 -15.40 -7.53
N MET A 488 -7.79 -15.80 -8.69
CA MET A 488 -6.42 -15.47 -9.11
C MET A 488 -6.32 -14.02 -9.62
N PRO A 489 -5.32 -13.22 -9.18
CA PRO A 489 -5.05 -11.89 -9.73
C PRO A 489 -4.79 -11.92 -11.24
N PHE A 490 -5.27 -10.90 -11.95
CA PHE A 490 -4.96 -10.67 -13.37
C PHE A 490 -3.62 -9.96 -13.50
N THR A 491 -3.45 -8.93 -12.67
CA THR A 491 -2.24 -8.15 -12.47
C THR A 491 -1.55 -8.61 -11.18
N ARG A 492 -0.23 -8.80 -11.21
CA ARG A 492 0.54 -9.21 -10.03
C ARG A 492 0.95 -7.97 -9.24
N ALA A 493 0.57 -7.88 -7.96
CA ALA A 493 1.07 -6.83 -7.06
C ALA A 493 2.60 -6.84 -7.05
N ASN A 494 3.22 -5.67 -7.27
CA ASN A 494 4.66 -5.54 -7.38
C ASN A 494 5.22 -4.60 -6.31
N GLY A 495 6.44 -4.89 -5.86
CA GLY A 495 7.18 -3.97 -5.02
C GLY A 495 6.69 -3.81 -3.59
N ALA A 496 6.58 -2.55 -3.18
CA ALA A 496 6.38 -2.15 -1.80
C ALA A 496 4.92 -2.18 -1.33
N HIS A 497 3.95 -2.56 -2.16
CA HIS A 497 2.51 -2.47 -1.85
C HIS A 497 1.71 -3.65 -2.40
#